data_AF-A0A850CK44-F1
#
_entry.id   AF-A0A850CK44-F1
#
_cell.length_a   1.000
_cell.length_b   1.000
_cell.length_c   1.000
_cell.angle_alpha   90.00
_cell.angle_beta   90.00
_cell.angle_gamma   90.00
#
_symmetry.space_group_name_H-M   'P 1'
#
loop_
_entity.id
_entity.type
_entity.pdbx_description
1 polymer ?
#
loop_
_entity_poly.entity_id
_entity_poly.type
_entity_poly.pdbx_seq_one_letter_code
_entity_poly.pdbx_strand_id
1 'polypeptide(L)'
;MKSKPVRSSSPTRSPVSRRAVAAGLTGLVGVGAALALGSPAAAAGGSYVALGDSYSSGTGTRAYISDGTSCQRSVYAYPSLDAASLGLALTFR
;
A
#
# COMPACT_ATOMS: atom_id res chain seq x y z
N MET A 1 -78.03 -6.52 -0.24
CA MET A 1 -78.12 -7.07 -1.61
C MET A 1 -76.70 -7.30 -2.13
N LYS A 2 -76.56 -8.35 -2.94
CA LYS A 2 -75.39 -8.81 -3.72
C LYS A 2 -74.33 -7.73 -4.00
N SER A 3 -73.02 -7.98 -3.88
CA SER A 3 -72.30 -8.69 -4.94
C SER A 3 -70.90 -9.18 -4.58
N LYS A 4 -70.56 -10.21 -5.35
CA LYS A 4 -69.41 -11.13 -5.40
C LYS A 4 -68.05 -10.47 -5.76
N PRO A 5 -66.95 -11.25 -5.75
CA PRO A 5 -65.57 -10.78 -5.53
C PRO A 5 -64.84 -10.40 -6.82
N VAL A 6 -63.76 -9.64 -6.68
CA VAL A 6 -62.70 -9.54 -7.69
C VAL A 6 -61.42 -10.09 -7.09
N ARG A 7 -60.97 -11.19 -7.68
CA ARG A 7 -59.62 -11.72 -7.54
C ARG A 7 -58.93 -11.37 -8.84
N SER A 8 -57.86 -10.56 -8.82
CA SER A 8 -56.87 -10.64 -9.89
C SER A 8 -55.56 -9.95 -9.55
N SER A 9 -54.51 -10.68 -9.93
CA SER A 9 -53.21 -10.21 -10.40
C SER A 9 -52.24 -9.63 -9.39
N SER A 10 -51.32 -10.51 -8.98
CA SER A 10 -50.00 -10.18 -8.45
C SER A 10 -49.20 -9.31 -9.42
N PRO A 11 -48.48 -8.29 -8.94
CA PRO A 11 -47.26 -7.82 -9.57
C PRO A 11 -46.04 -8.37 -8.81
N THR A 12 -45.27 -9.19 -9.51
CA THR A 12 -43.92 -9.58 -9.15
C THR A 12 -43.01 -8.36 -9.22
N ARG A 13 -42.34 -7.94 -8.13
CA ARG A 13 -41.03 -7.27 -8.26
C ARG A 13 -40.14 -7.28 -7.02
N SER A 14 -39.01 -7.95 -7.23
CA SER A 14 -37.65 -7.72 -6.74
C SER A 14 -37.37 -7.78 -5.24
N PRO A 15 -36.73 -8.87 -4.74
CA PRO A 15 -36.02 -8.80 -3.48
C PRO A 15 -34.76 -7.96 -3.72
N VAL A 16 -34.78 -6.72 -3.25
CA VAL A 16 -33.55 -5.93 -3.07
C VAL A 16 -32.58 -6.79 -2.26
N SER A 17 -31.44 -7.02 -2.90
CA SER A 17 -30.39 -7.96 -2.53
C SER A 17 -29.94 -7.77 -1.08
N ARG A 18 -30.42 -8.64 -0.17
CA ARG A 18 -29.87 -8.81 1.19
C ARG A 18 -28.38 -9.17 1.19
N ARG A 19 -27.82 -9.58 0.04
CA ARG A 19 -26.38 -9.89 -0.12
C ARG A 19 -25.50 -8.64 -0.11
N ALA A 20 -26.03 -7.46 -0.43
CA ALA A 20 -25.25 -6.22 -0.41
C ALA A 20 -24.91 -5.76 1.03
N VAL A 21 -25.77 -6.06 2.01
CA VAL A 21 -25.55 -5.66 3.40
C VAL A 21 -24.49 -6.53 4.09
N ALA A 22 -24.43 -7.82 3.76
CA ALA A 22 -23.45 -8.74 4.33
C ALA A 22 -22.00 -8.45 3.86
N ALA A 23 -21.82 -7.94 2.64
CA ALA A 23 -20.49 -7.59 2.10
C ALA A 23 -19.92 -6.28 2.70
N GLY A 24 -20.77 -5.35 3.12
CA GLY A 24 -20.32 -4.09 3.75
C GLY A 24 -19.79 -4.27 5.17
N LEU A 25 -20.37 -5.21 5.94
CA LEU A 25 -19.99 -5.49 7.32
C LEU A 25 -18.62 -6.19 7.44
N THR A 26 -18.32 -7.15 6.55
CA THR A 26 -16.99 -7.81 6.52
C THR A 26 -15.88 -6.86 6.08
N GLY A 27 -16.16 -5.93 5.16
CA GLY A 27 -15.20 -4.91 4.74
C GLY A 27 -14.81 -3.95 5.88
N LEU A 28 -15.78 -3.48 6.68
CA LEU A 28 -15.51 -2.57 7.79
C LEU A 28 -14.67 -3.21 8.91
N VAL A 29 -14.93 -4.49 9.22
CA VAL A 29 -14.17 -5.23 10.24
C VAL A 29 -12.72 -5.48 9.79
N GLY A 30 -12.51 -5.78 8.50
CA GLY A 30 -11.17 -5.98 7.95
C GLY A 30 -10.29 -4.72 8.02
N VAL A 31 -10.84 -3.56 7.68
CA VAL A 31 -10.13 -2.27 7.77
C VAL A 31 -9.87 -1.88 9.23
N GLY A 32 -10.86 -2.08 10.12
CA GLY A 32 -10.71 -1.82 11.54
C GLY A 32 -9.63 -2.68 12.20
N ALA A 33 -9.53 -3.96 11.83
CA ALA A 33 -8.50 -4.87 12.33
C ALA A 33 -7.09 -4.45 11.87
N ALA A 34 -6.92 -4.05 10.61
CA ALA A 34 -5.63 -3.59 10.09
C ALA A 34 -5.13 -2.32 10.80
N LEU A 35 -6.04 -1.39 11.14
CA LEU A 35 -5.70 -0.18 11.90
C LEU A 35 -5.40 -0.48 13.38
N ALA A 36 -6.08 -1.46 13.98
CA ALA A 36 -5.88 -1.83 15.39
C ALA A 36 -4.57 -2.59 15.65
N LEU A 37 -4.05 -3.32 14.65
CA LEU A 37 -2.80 -4.08 14.77
C LEU A 37 -1.55 -3.20 14.72
N GLY A 38 -1.68 -1.93 14.33
CA GLY A 38 -0.55 -1.01 14.17
C GLY A 38 0.36 -1.40 13.00
N SER A 39 1.25 -0.49 12.61
CA SER A 39 2.31 -0.83 11.65
C SER A 39 3.27 -1.83 12.29
N PRO A 40 3.70 -2.90 11.60
CA PRO A 40 4.73 -3.78 12.11
C PRO A 40 5.98 -2.93 12.43
N ALA A 41 6.48 -3.04 13.66
CA ALA A 41 7.70 -2.36 14.06
C ALA A 41 8.89 -3.00 13.32
N ALA A 42 9.31 -2.39 12.22
CA ALA A 42 10.53 -2.78 11.52
C ALA A 42 11.73 -2.27 12.33
N ALA A 43 12.54 -3.18 12.85
CA ALA A 43 13.86 -2.82 13.37
C ALA A 43 14.68 -2.27 12.20
N ALA A 44 15.30 -1.10 12.38
CA ALA A 44 16.27 -0.60 11.41
C ALA A 44 17.35 -1.68 11.25
N GLY A 45 17.56 -2.16 10.01
CA GLY A 45 18.61 -3.12 9.77
C GLY A 45 19.98 -2.53 10.07
N GLY A 46 20.99 -3.39 10.00
CA GLY A 46 22.38 -3.02 10.30
C GLY A 46 22.80 -1.75 9.58
N SER A 47 23.65 -0.95 10.24
CA SER A 47 24.25 0.23 9.62
C SER A 47 25.10 -0.19 8.43
N TYR A 48 24.84 0.41 7.27
CA TYR A 48 25.56 0.14 6.05
C TYR A 48 26.21 1.42 5.54
N VAL A 49 27.54 1.43 5.46
CA VAL A 49 28.30 2.58 5.00
C VAL A 49 28.81 2.30 3.60
N ALA A 50 28.34 3.07 2.63
CA ALA A 50 28.80 2.97 1.25
C ALA A 50 29.95 3.96 1.02
N LEU A 51 31.14 3.40 0.79
CA LEU A 51 32.35 4.10 0.35
C LEU A 51 32.61 3.76 -1.12
N GLY A 52 33.10 4.73 -1.89
CA GLY A 52 33.49 4.48 -3.27
C GLY A 52 33.61 5.74 -4.10
N ASP A 53 33.72 5.53 -5.41
CA ASP A 53 33.80 6.58 -6.41
C ASP A 53 32.44 6.77 -7.14
N SER A 54 32.50 7.41 -8.30
CA SER A 54 31.38 7.65 -9.22
C SER A 54 30.54 6.42 -9.58
N TYR A 55 31.13 5.23 -9.59
CA TYR A 55 30.40 3.97 -9.82
C TYR A 55 29.47 3.62 -8.66
N SER A 56 29.95 3.81 -7.42
CA SER A 56 29.18 3.54 -6.21
C SER A 56 28.14 4.63 -5.93
N SER A 57 28.39 5.88 -6.33
CA SER A 57 27.42 6.97 -6.14
C SER A 57 26.26 6.94 -7.13
N GLY A 58 26.37 6.17 -8.22
CA GLY A 58 25.32 6.07 -9.25
C GLY A 58 25.35 7.23 -10.25
N THR A 59 26.54 7.73 -10.59
CA THR A 59 26.68 8.67 -11.71
C THR A 59 26.07 8.11 -13.00
N GLY A 60 25.37 8.94 -13.76
CA GLY A 60 24.69 8.54 -14.99
C GLY A 60 23.24 8.06 -14.83
N THR A 61 22.76 7.87 -13.60
CA THR A 61 21.36 7.52 -13.30
C THR A 61 20.36 8.66 -13.53
N ARG A 62 20.84 9.91 -13.61
CA ARG A 62 20.04 11.13 -13.85
C ARG A 62 19.03 11.48 -12.76
N ALA A 63 19.04 10.77 -11.64
CA ALA A 63 18.24 11.09 -10.45
C ALA A 63 19.16 11.14 -9.25
N TYR A 64 19.45 12.35 -8.76
CA TYR A 64 20.41 12.57 -7.68
C TYR A 64 19.74 13.16 -6.45
N ILE A 65 20.20 12.74 -5.28
CA ILE A 65 19.79 13.33 -4.01
C ILE A 65 20.45 14.71 -3.85
N SER A 66 19.70 15.65 -3.27
CA SER A 66 20.22 16.97 -2.94
C SER A 66 20.86 16.92 -1.55
N ASP A 67 22.04 16.31 -1.47
CA ASP A 67 22.81 16.17 -0.22
C ASP A 67 23.87 17.26 -0.04
N GLY A 68 23.85 18.30 -0.88
CA GLY A 68 24.80 19.42 -0.82
C GLY A 68 26.22 19.07 -1.29
N THR A 69 26.41 17.88 -1.86
CA THR A 69 27.71 17.43 -2.38
C THR A 69 27.72 17.41 -3.91
N SER A 70 28.91 17.41 -4.51
CA SER A 70 29.10 17.20 -5.95
C SER A 70 29.22 15.72 -6.33
N CYS A 71 29.04 14.80 -5.39
CA CYS A 71 29.28 13.36 -5.57
C CYS A 71 28.22 12.66 -6.45
N GLN A 72 27.17 13.37 -6.86
CA GLN A 72 26.09 12.85 -7.70
C GLN A 72 25.51 11.54 -7.14
N ARG A 73 25.22 11.52 -5.84
CA ARG A 73 24.66 10.34 -5.18
C ARG A 73 23.24 10.13 -5.68
N SER A 74 22.89 8.90 -6.02
CA SER A 74 21.59 8.53 -6.56
C SER A 74 20.83 7.58 -5.65
N VAL A 75 19.50 7.71 -5.65
CA VAL A 75 18.59 6.72 -5.07
C VAL A 75 18.57 5.40 -5.85
N TYR A 76 19.10 5.39 -7.08
CA TYR A 76 19.26 4.22 -7.93
C TYR A 76 20.71 3.75 -8.01
N ALA A 77 21.57 4.24 -7.12
CA ALA A 77 22.90 3.71 -6.97
C ALA A 77 22.84 2.27 -6.42
N TYR A 78 23.79 1.43 -6.81
CA TYR A 78 23.87 0.05 -6.32
C TYR A 78 23.75 -0.06 -4.78
N PRO A 79 24.43 0.77 -3.95
CA PRO A 79 24.27 0.72 -2.50
C PRO A 79 22.86 1.04 -2.01
N SER A 80 22.12 1.90 -2.71
CA SER A 80 20.72 2.21 -2.38
C SER A 80 19.79 1.05 -2.66
N LEU A 81 20.00 0.35 -3.77
CA LEU A 81 19.22 -0.83 -4.14
C LEU A 81 19.50 -1.99 -3.18
N ASP A 82 20.77 -2.21 -2.83
CA ASP A 82 21.19 -3.21 -1.87
C ASP A 82 20.62 -2.94 -0.49
N ALA A 83 20.76 -1.72 0.02
CA ALA A 83 20.23 -1.36 1.33
C ALA A 83 18.71 -1.54 1.40
N ALA A 84 17.97 -1.19 0.34
CA ALA A 84 16.54 -1.41 0.27
C ALA A 84 16.17 -2.90 0.24
N SER A 85 16.90 -3.71 -0.51
CA SER A 85 16.63 -5.16 -0.62
C SER A 85 16.99 -5.94 0.64
N LEU A 86 18.03 -5.50 1.36
CA LEU A 86 18.53 -6.15 2.57
C LEU A 86 17.96 -5.54 3.86
N GLY A 87 17.16 -4.46 3.75
CA GLY A 87 16.59 -3.74 4.89
C GLY A 87 17.63 -3.00 5.74
N LEU A 88 18.76 -2.59 5.16
CA LEU A 88 19.87 -1.95 5.86
C LEU A 88 19.71 -0.42 5.93
N ALA A 89 20.27 0.18 6.98
CA ALA A 89 20.31 1.64 7.12
C ALA A 89 21.54 2.21 6.39
N LEU A 90 21.35 2.68 5.16
CA LEU A 90 22.41 3.23 4.32
C LEU A 90 22.88 4.61 4.76
N THR A 91 24.20 4.80 4.80
CA THR A 91 24.88 6.10 4.89
C THR A 91 25.91 6.21 3.78
N PHE A 92 25.77 7.22 2.93
CA PHE A 92 26.83 7.60 2.00
C PHE A 92 27.89 8.46 2.71
N ARG A 93 29.17 8.25 2.39
CA ARG A 93 30.30 9.02 2.95
C ARG A 93 31.05 9.80 1.91
#